data_AF-A0A6V7H6S7-F1
#
_entry.id   AF-A0A6V7H6S7-F1
#
_cell.length_a   1.000
_cell.length_b   1.000
_cell.length_c   1.000
_cell.angle_alpha   90.00
_cell.angle_beta   90.00
_cell.angle_gamma   90.00
#
_symmetry.space_group_name_H-M   'P 1'
#
loop_
_entity.id
_entity.type
_entity.pdbx_description
1 polymer ?
#
loop_
_entity_poly.entity_id
_entity_poly.type
_entity_poly.pdbx_seq_one_letter_code
_entity_poly.pdbx_strand_id
1 'polypeptide(L)'
;MVDESTKKTLSNIPLLQTKAGPRDKELWVQRLKEEYQALIKYVKNNKESDNDWFRLESNKEGTKWFGKCWYIHNFLKYEFDIEFDIPITYPTTAPEISLPELDGKTAKMYRGGKICLTDHFKPLWARNVPKFGIAHAMALG
;
A
#
# COMPACT_ATOMS: atom_id res chain seq x y z
N MET A 1 12.57 12.49 -10.57
CA MET A 1 11.34 12.32 -11.37
C MET A 1 10.90 10.87 -11.26
N VAL A 2 9.60 10.59 -11.15
CA VAL A 2 9.08 9.22 -11.20
C VAL A 2 9.32 8.66 -12.60
N ASP A 3 9.89 7.47 -12.71
CA ASP A 3 10.21 6.83 -13.99
C ASP A 3 8.94 6.42 -14.75
N GLU A 4 9.06 6.18 -16.06
CA GLU A 4 7.92 5.88 -16.93
C GLU A 4 7.22 4.57 -16.59
N SER A 5 7.97 3.57 -16.12
CA SER A 5 7.40 2.27 -15.75
C SER A 5 6.49 2.41 -14.53
N THR A 6 6.94 3.15 -13.52
CA THR A 6 6.15 3.47 -12.32
C THR A 6 4.92 4.30 -12.68
N LYS A 7 5.05 5.29 -13.57
CA LYS A 7 3.88 6.07 -14.06
C LYS A 7 2.83 5.20 -14.73
N LYS A 8 3.26 4.25 -15.57
CA LYS A 8 2.37 3.33 -16.27
C LYS A 8 1.66 2.36 -15.31
N THR A 9 2.36 1.87 -14.30
CA THR A 9 1.76 1.04 -13.25
C THR A 9 0.67 1.82 -12.52
N LEU A 10 0.95 3.07 -12.14
CA LEU A 10 -0.02 3.92 -11.43
C LEU A 10 -1.24 4.29 -12.26
N SER A 11 -1.08 4.55 -13.57
CA SER A 11 -2.21 4.90 -14.43
C SER A 11 -3.23 3.76 -14.56
N ASN A 12 -2.82 2.52 -14.26
CA ASN A 12 -3.67 1.34 -14.34
C ASN A 12 -4.35 0.99 -13.00
N ILE A 13 -4.03 1.71 -11.91
CA ILE A 13 -4.68 1.55 -10.61
C ILE A 13 -5.90 2.50 -10.55
N PRO A 14 -7.10 1.99 -10.25
CA PRO A 14 -8.28 2.84 -10.07
C PRO A 14 -8.06 3.90 -8.99
N LEU A 15 -8.36 5.16 -9.32
CA LEU A 15 -8.31 6.27 -8.38
C LEU A 15 -9.55 6.28 -7.48
N LEU A 16 -9.33 6.57 -6.20
CA LEU A 16 -10.38 6.64 -5.19
C LEU A 16 -11.02 8.03 -5.16
N GLN A 17 -12.24 8.13 -4.67
CA GLN A 17 -13.00 9.40 -4.64
C GLN A 17 -13.42 9.76 -3.22
N THR A 18 -13.75 8.76 -2.41
CA THR A 18 -14.30 9.00 -1.08
C THR A 18 -13.20 9.45 -0.12
N LYS A 19 -13.29 10.68 0.38
CA LYS A 19 -12.40 11.19 1.44
C LYS A 19 -12.96 10.82 2.81
N ALA A 20 -12.74 9.59 3.24
CA ALA A 20 -13.23 9.08 4.52
C ALA A 20 -12.17 8.19 5.20
N GLY A 21 -12.04 8.34 6.51
CA GLY A 21 -11.20 7.50 7.36
C GLY A 21 -12.01 6.55 8.23
N PRO A 22 -11.35 5.74 9.08
CA PRO A 22 -11.99 4.72 9.91
C PRO A 22 -13.12 5.20 10.84
N ARG A 23 -13.20 6.50 11.13
CA ARG A 23 -14.21 7.09 12.03
C ARG A 23 -15.48 7.53 11.31
N ASP A 24 -15.48 7.57 9.98
CA ASP A 24 -16.57 8.15 9.18
C ASP A 24 -17.70 7.14 8.87
N LYS A 25 -17.78 6.04 9.63
CA LYS A 25 -18.86 5.02 9.61
C LYS A 25 -19.21 4.53 8.19
N GLU A 26 -20.35 4.92 7.64
CA GLU A 26 -20.82 4.46 6.33
C GLU A 26 -19.92 4.92 5.18
N LEU A 27 -19.35 6.13 5.28
CA LEU A 27 -18.40 6.64 4.30
C LEU A 27 -17.09 5.83 4.32
N TRP A 28 -16.71 5.28 5.48
CA TRP A 28 -15.58 4.36 5.56
C TRP A 28 -15.86 3.06 4.82
N VAL A 29 -17.06 2.51 4.93
CA VAL A 29 -17.46 1.31 4.18
C VAL A 29 -17.42 1.57 2.67
N GLN A 30 -17.87 2.75 2.23
CA GLN A 30 -17.76 3.16 0.83
C GLN A 30 -16.29 3.25 0.39
N ARG A 31 -15.44 3.90 1.19
CA ARG A 31 -14.01 3.99 0.92
C ARG A 31 -13.35 2.60 0.86
N LEU A 32 -13.67 1.70 1.79
CA LEU A 32 -13.14 0.33 1.78
C LEU A 32 -13.51 -0.43 0.52
N LYS A 33 -14.74 -0.27 0.00
CA LYS A 33 -15.12 -0.87 -1.29
C LYS A 33 -14.22 -0.37 -2.42
N GLU A 34 -13.91 0.92 -2.46
CA GLU A 34 -12.98 1.50 -3.44
C GLU A 34 -11.55 0.94 -3.25
N GLU A 35 -11.07 0.81 -2.02
CA GLU A 35 -9.75 0.22 -1.71
C GLU A 35 -9.65 -1.24 -2.20
N TYR A 36 -10.65 -2.06 -1.90
CA TYR A 36 -10.69 -3.45 -2.36
C TYR A 36 -10.71 -3.54 -3.88
N GLN A 37 -11.52 -2.71 -4.56
CA GLN A 37 -11.55 -2.68 -6.02
C GLN A 37 -10.19 -2.27 -6.61
N ALA A 38 -9.53 -1.26 -6.03
CA ALA A 38 -8.22 -0.83 -6.47
C ALA A 38 -7.15 -1.93 -6.26
N LEU A 39 -7.14 -2.59 -5.10
CA LEU A 39 -6.23 -3.70 -4.80
C LEU A 39 -6.45 -4.90 -5.72
N ILE A 40 -7.70 -5.33 -5.91
CA ILE A 40 -8.03 -6.46 -6.80
C ILE A 40 -7.58 -6.15 -8.24
N LYS A 41 -7.85 -4.93 -8.72
CA LYS A 41 -7.42 -4.53 -10.06
C LYS A 41 -5.90 -4.49 -10.18
N TYR A 42 -5.19 -3.98 -9.17
CA TYR A 42 -3.74 -3.94 -9.16
C TYR A 42 -3.12 -5.35 -9.17
N VAL A 43 -3.59 -6.25 -8.31
CA VAL A 43 -3.14 -7.66 -8.30
C VAL A 43 -3.45 -8.36 -9.62
N LYS A 44 -4.62 -8.10 -10.22
CA LYS A 44 -4.95 -8.66 -11.54
C LYS A 44 -3.96 -8.18 -12.62
N ASN A 45 -3.67 -6.88 -12.68
CA ASN A 45 -2.72 -6.32 -13.64
C ASN A 45 -1.30 -6.89 -13.41
N ASN A 46 -0.90 -7.09 -12.16
CA ASN A 46 0.38 -7.69 -11.79
C ASN A 46 0.48 -9.13 -12.30
N LYS A 47 -0.58 -9.94 -12.11
CA LYS A 47 -0.64 -11.32 -12.65
C LYS A 47 -0.61 -11.37 -14.16
N GLU A 48 -1.33 -10.47 -14.83
CA GLU A 48 -1.31 -10.35 -16.30
C GLU A 48 0.08 -9.95 -16.83
N SER A 49 0.89 -9.30 -16.00
CA SER A 49 2.26 -8.89 -16.32
C SER A 49 3.34 -9.84 -15.76
N ASP A 50 2.94 -11.02 -15.26
CA ASP A 50 3.81 -12.01 -14.60
C ASP A 50 4.68 -11.44 -13.48
N ASN A 51 4.13 -10.46 -12.73
CA ASN A 51 4.79 -9.76 -11.64
C ASN A 51 3.89 -9.74 -10.39
N ASP A 52 3.25 -10.87 -10.08
CA ASP A 52 2.52 -11.01 -8.81
C ASP A 52 3.52 -11.00 -7.66
N TRP A 53 3.38 -10.07 -6.72
CA TRP A 53 4.40 -9.81 -5.68
C TRP A 53 3.84 -9.65 -4.26
N PHE A 54 2.52 -9.64 -4.07
CA PHE A 54 1.93 -9.52 -2.73
C PHE A 54 0.51 -10.06 -2.61
N ARG A 55 0.10 -10.35 -1.37
CA ARG A 55 -1.28 -10.57 -0.96
C ARG A 55 -1.53 -9.81 0.34
N LEU A 56 -2.69 -9.17 0.41
CA LEU A 56 -3.14 -8.42 1.58
C LEU A 56 -4.58 -8.77 1.91
N GLU A 57 -4.85 -8.88 3.20
CA GLU A 57 -6.17 -9.07 3.79
C GLU A 57 -6.35 -8.05 4.90
N SER A 58 -7.59 -7.80 5.29
CA SER A 58 -7.90 -6.92 6.42
C SER A 58 -8.76 -7.64 7.46
N ASN A 59 -8.79 -7.08 8.67
CA ASN A 59 -9.85 -7.38 9.62
C ASN A 59 -11.23 -6.95 9.08
N LYS A 60 -12.30 -7.37 9.77
CA LYS A 60 -13.69 -7.05 9.36
C LYS A 60 -13.95 -5.55 9.26
N GLU A 61 -13.28 -4.75 10.07
CA GLU A 61 -13.41 -3.29 10.10
C GLU A 61 -12.55 -2.58 9.05
N GLY A 62 -11.64 -3.29 8.37
CA GLY A 62 -10.71 -2.73 7.38
C GLY A 62 -9.65 -1.79 7.96
N THR A 63 -9.46 -1.78 9.27
CA THR A 63 -8.54 -0.90 10.00
C THR A 63 -7.17 -1.50 10.23
N LYS A 64 -7.06 -2.82 10.18
CA LYS A 64 -5.80 -3.56 10.29
C LYS A 64 -5.62 -4.41 9.06
N TRP A 65 -4.46 -4.29 8.43
CA TRP A 65 -4.11 -5.01 7.22
C TRP A 65 -2.88 -5.86 7.49
N PHE A 66 -2.91 -7.07 6.96
CA PHE A 66 -1.85 -8.05 7.11
C PHE A 66 -1.78 -8.93 5.87
N GLY A 67 -0.63 -9.53 5.63
CA GLY A 67 -0.43 -10.40 4.50
C GLY A 67 1.04 -10.66 4.26
N LYS A 68 1.40 -10.91 3.01
CA LYS A 68 2.77 -11.25 2.61
C LYS A 68 3.13 -10.56 1.31
N CYS A 69 4.36 -10.11 1.19
CA CYS A 69 4.97 -9.80 -0.10
C CYS A 69 6.12 -10.75 -0.40
N TRP A 70 6.49 -10.82 -1.66
CA TRP A 70 7.67 -11.54 -2.07
C TRP A 70 8.41 -10.80 -3.17
N TYR A 71 9.71 -11.03 -3.21
CA TYR A 71 10.62 -10.47 -4.19
C TYR A 71 11.49 -11.58 -4.77
N ILE A 72 11.65 -11.59 -6.10
CA ILE A 72 12.48 -12.57 -6.78
C ILE A 72 13.79 -11.90 -7.14
N HIS A 73 14.90 -12.44 -6.63
CA HIS A 73 16.24 -11.99 -6.96
C HIS A 73 17.16 -13.19 -7.20
N ASN A 74 17.85 -13.20 -8.35
CA ASN A 74 18.72 -14.31 -8.77
C ASN A 74 18.03 -15.68 -8.69
N PHE A 75 16.81 -15.78 -9.20
CA PHE A 75 15.96 -16.98 -9.15
C PHE A 75 15.61 -17.50 -7.74
N LEU A 76 15.86 -16.71 -6.70
CA LEU A 76 15.43 -17.00 -5.33
C LEU A 76 14.23 -16.14 -4.97
N LYS A 77 13.18 -16.78 -4.45
CA LYS A 77 12.01 -16.10 -3.90
C LYS A 77 12.25 -15.79 -2.43
N TYR A 78 12.24 -14.50 -2.09
CA TYR A 78 12.25 -13.99 -0.73
C TYR A 78 10.83 -13.60 -0.37
N GLU A 79 10.30 -14.10 0.74
CA GLU A 79 8.94 -13.83 1.20
C GLU A 79 9.01 -13.16 2.58
N PHE A 80 8.16 -12.16 2.80
CA PHE A 80 8.13 -11.38 4.04
C PHE A 80 6.69 -11.13 4.46
N ASP A 81 6.44 -11.23 5.76
CA ASP A 81 5.18 -10.81 6.37
C ASP A 81 5.06 -9.29 6.38
N ILE A 82 3.91 -8.79 5.91
CA ILE A 82 3.52 -7.38 5.93
C ILE A 82 2.39 -7.18 6.92
N GLU A 83 2.49 -6.12 7.72
CA GLU A 83 1.38 -5.63 8.53
C GLU A 83 1.36 -4.10 8.55
N PHE A 84 0.17 -3.50 8.67
CA PHE A 84 0.00 -2.08 8.95
C PHE A 84 -1.42 -1.77 9.46
N ASP A 85 -1.51 -0.71 10.26
CA ASP A 85 -2.77 -0.15 10.71
C ASP A 85 -3.13 1.09 9.88
N ILE A 86 -4.43 1.28 9.63
CA ILE A 86 -4.95 2.50 8.99
C ILE A 86 -4.98 3.63 10.02
N PRO A 87 -4.27 4.75 9.80
CA PRO A 87 -4.30 5.88 10.73
C PRO A 87 -5.69 6.52 10.75
N ILE A 88 -6.07 7.11 11.88
CA ILE A 88 -7.36 7.81 12.02
C ILE A 88 -7.52 8.94 10.99
N THR A 89 -6.40 9.56 10.59
CA THR A 89 -6.35 10.64 9.61
C THR A 89 -6.28 10.16 8.16
N TYR A 90 -6.39 8.86 7.90
CA TYR A 90 -6.49 8.31 6.54
C TYR A 90 -7.74 8.86 5.82
N PRO A 91 -7.69 9.15 4.50
CA PRO A 91 -6.57 9.00 3.56
C PRO A 91 -5.60 10.19 3.53
N THR A 92 -5.76 11.18 4.41
CA THR A 92 -4.87 12.35 4.45
C THR A 92 -3.44 11.96 4.82
N THR A 93 -3.30 11.03 5.76
CA THR A 93 -2.01 10.40 6.11
C THR A 93 -1.93 9.01 5.50
N ALA A 94 -0.81 8.70 4.84
CA ALA A 94 -0.53 7.37 4.33
C ALA A 94 -0.35 6.35 5.48
N PRO A 95 -0.71 5.08 5.28
CA PRO A 95 -0.40 4.04 6.25
C PRO A 95 1.11 3.80 6.31
N GLU A 96 1.60 3.39 7.48
CA GLU A 96 3.00 3.02 7.69
C GLU A 96 3.14 1.52 7.53
N ILE A 97 3.70 1.07 6.40
CA ILE A 97 3.91 -0.35 6.11
C ILE A 97 5.04 -0.88 7.01
N SER A 98 4.81 -2.01 7.67
CA SER A 98 5.81 -2.71 8.46
C SER A 98 6.16 -4.08 7.87
N LEU A 99 7.46 -4.38 7.92
CA LEU A 99 8.08 -5.67 7.60
C LEU A 99 8.86 -6.13 8.85
N PRO A 100 8.18 -6.77 9.84
CA PRO A 100 8.79 -7.10 11.13
C PRO A 100 10.05 -7.97 10.99
N GLU A 101 10.09 -8.86 10.00
CA GLU A 101 11.22 -9.75 9.74
C GLU A 101 12.52 -9.03 9.34
N LEU A 102 12.42 -7.78 8.89
CA LEU A 102 13.55 -6.96 8.48
C LEU A 102 13.99 -5.97 9.56
N ASP A 103 13.33 -5.95 10.73
CA ASP A 103 13.69 -5.06 11.84
C ASP A 103 15.12 -5.33 12.29
N GLY A 104 15.91 -4.26 12.43
CA GLY A 104 17.33 -4.31 12.76
C GLY A 104 18.27 -4.83 11.66
N LYS A 105 17.76 -5.30 10.50
CA LYS A 105 18.60 -5.80 9.40
C LYS A 105 19.00 -4.73 8.38
N THR A 106 18.38 -3.55 8.43
CA THR A 106 18.66 -2.43 7.52
C THR A 106 18.53 -1.08 8.23
N ALA A 107 19.34 -0.11 7.81
CA ALA A 107 19.23 1.29 8.28
C ALA A 107 18.02 2.03 7.67
N LYS A 108 17.39 1.49 6.62
CA LYS A 108 16.20 2.04 5.96
C LYS A 108 14.90 1.55 6.63
N MET A 109 14.91 1.50 7.95
CA MET A 109 13.78 1.06 8.76
C MET A 109 13.72 1.87 10.04
N TYR A 110 12.51 2.26 10.43
CA TYR A 110 12.24 2.80 11.76
C TYR A 110 12.01 1.65 12.75
N ARG A 111 12.10 1.97 14.05
CA ARG A 111 11.89 1.01 15.13
C ARG A 111 10.55 0.29 15.00
N GLY A 112 10.56 -1.04 15.13
CA GLY A 112 9.36 -1.87 15.03
C GLY A 112 9.01 -2.26 13.59
N GLY A 113 10.01 -2.40 12.71
CA GLY A 113 9.82 -2.95 11.37
C GLY A 113 9.22 -1.99 10.33
N LYS A 114 8.93 -0.74 10.69
CA LYS A 114 8.29 0.23 9.78
C LYS A 114 9.26 0.71 8.71
N ILE A 115 8.88 0.62 7.44
CA ILE A 115 9.78 0.98 6.34
C ILE A 115 10.06 2.49 6.32
N CYS A 116 11.32 2.85 6.09
CA CYS A 116 11.72 4.24 5.92
C CYS A 116 11.54 4.67 4.47
N LEU A 117 10.36 5.22 4.17
CA LEU A 117 10.03 5.78 2.86
C LEU A 117 10.93 6.96 2.50
N THR A 118 11.06 7.21 1.19
CA THR A 118 11.80 8.39 0.70
C THR A 118 11.09 9.70 1.05
N ASP A 119 11.86 10.78 1.22
CA ASP A 119 11.32 12.12 1.50
C ASP A 119 10.34 12.62 0.42
N HIS A 120 10.44 12.07 -0.80
CA HIS A 120 9.56 12.41 -1.92
C HIS A 120 8.16 11.80 -1.80
N PHE A 121 7.98 10.74 -0.99
CA PHE A 121 6.71 10.04 -0.88
C PHE A 121 5.65 10.91 -0.18
N LYS A 122 5.99 11.56 0.94
CA LYS A 122 5.02 12.36 1.71
C LYS A 122 4.43 13.53 0.89
N PRO A 123 5.23 14.35 0.16
CA PRO A 123 4.69 15.38 -0.72
C PRO A 123 3.86 14.81 -1.88
N LEU A 124 4.27 13.66 -2.45
CA LEU A 124 3.54 13.01 -3.52
C LEU A 124 2.16 12.53 -3.06
N TRP A 125 2.10 11.89 -1.89
CA TRP A 125 0.85 11.47 -1.26
C TRP A 125 -0.06 12.66 -1.00
N ALA A 126 0.45 13.70 -0.32
CA ALA A 126 -0.32 14.88 0.07
C ALA A 126 -1.00 15.58 -1.12
N ARG A 127 -0.33 15.66 -2.28
CA ARG A 127 -0.88 16.25 -3.51
C ARG A 127 -2.00 15.42 -4.15
N ASN A 128 -2.06 14.13 -3.86
CA ASN A 128 -3.00 13.19 -4.46
C ASN A 128 -4.10 12.72 -3.52
N VAL A 129 -4.20 13.25 -2.29
CA VAL A 129 -5.35 13.00 -1.40
C VAL A 129 -6.63 13.57 -2.04
N PRO A 130 -7.76 12.83 -2.08
CA PRO A 130 -8.02 11.48 -1.54
C PRO A 130 -7.88 10.34 -2.57
N LYS A 131 -7.32 10.63 -3.76
CA LYS A 131 -7.27 9.72 -4.91
C LYS A 131 -6.38 8.51 -4.69
N PHE A 132 -5.32 8.67 -3.90
CA PHE A 132 -4.46 7.56 -3.53
C PHE A 132 -5.04 6.73 -2.40
N GLY A 133 -4.72 5.44 -2.43
CA GLY A 133 -5.18 4.42 -1.50
C GLY A 133 -4.11 3.39 -1.20
N ILE A 134 -4.49 2.24 -0.63
CA ILE A 134 -3.56 1.18 -0.20
C ILE A 134 -2.79 0.60 -1.39
N ALA A 135 -3.47 0.36 -2.52
CA ALA A 135 -2.81 -0.11 -3.75
C ALA A 135 -1.71 0.85 -4.23
N HIS A 136 -1.93 2.16 -4.07
CA HIS A 136 -0.94 3.19 -4.43
C HIS A 136 0.21 3.22 -3.42
N ALA A 137 -0.07 3.05 -2.12
CA ALA A 137 0.97 2.94 -1.10
C ALA A 137 1.86 1.72 -1.35
N MET A 138 1.29 0.57 -1.73
CA MET A 138 2.05 -0.63 -2.10
C MET A 138 2.89 -0.44 -3.38
N ALA A 139 2.38 0.29 -4.36
CA ALA A 139 3.09 0.50 -5.63
C ALA A 139 4.20 1.57 -5.56
N LEU A 140 4.11 2.52 -4.62
CA LEU A 140 5.02 3.68 -4.52
C LEU A 140 5.90 3.71 -3.26
N GLY A 141 5.50 2.96 -2.24
CA GLY A 141 6.16 2.89 -0.94
C GLY A 141 7.22 1.80 -0.85
#